data_AF-A0A832XGU0-F1
#
_entry.id   AF-A0A832XGU0-F1
#
_cell.length_a   1.000
_cell.length_b   1.000
_cell.length_c   1.000
_cell.angle_alpha   90.00
_cell.angle_beta   90.00
_cell.angle_gamma   90.00
#
_symmetry.space_group_name_H-M   'P 1'
#
loop_
_entity.id
_entity.type
_entity.pdbx_description
1 polymer ?
#
loop_
_entity_poly.entity_id
_entity_poly.type
_entity_poly.pdbx_seq_one_letter_code
_entity_poly.pdbx_strand_id
1 'polypeptide(L)'
;MVSREIESLKETLRKTFNWMGHATFFFQPDTGERIFFIDPFNLKHDFGNKKADFVFITHAHNDHWSTKDLQKVVKDDTKIFAVQGCEDFSHENLEILKPGDYKNLEGIKIRAVPAYNIHPERLVYHPRENNWIGYIFTINNQTFYHAGDTDFTDEMKQLTDLDVAFLPIGGTFTMDVMEAAEASNHIRPKITVPIHYRALLKEQYHAAEEKLKKAVKGEVLILNEYS
;
A
#
# COMPACT_ATOMS: atom_id res chain seq x y z
N MET A 1 -22.23 7.01 -17.41
CA MET A 1 -21.75 8.05 -16.47
C MET A 1 -20.66 7.45 -15.57
N VAL A 2 -20.96 6.34 -14.87
CA VAL A 2 -19.98 5.54 -14.09
C VAL A 2 -18.69 5.21 -14.85
N SER A 3 -18.76 4.83 -16.12
CA SER A 3 -17.55 4.49 -16.89
C SER A 3 -16.59 5.67 -17.10
N ARG A 4 -17.08 6.92 -17.19
CA ARG A 4 -16.21 8.10 -17.36
C ARG A 4 -15.49 8.46 -16.06
N GLU A 5 -16.15 8.30 -14.93
CA GLU A 5 -15.56 8.54 -13.61
C GLU A 5 -14.48 7.51 -13.30
N ILE A 6 -14.71 6.23 -13.61
CA ILE A 6 -13.71 5.16 -13.46
C ILE A 6 -12.50 5.40 -14.34
N GLU A 7 -12.68 5.77 -15.62
CA GLU A 7 -11.53 6.06 -16.49
C GLU A 7 -10.75 7.29 -16.02
N SER A 8 -11.43 8.34 -15.55
CA SER A 8 -10.77 9.50 -14.94
C SER A 8 -9.97 9.10 -13.69
N LEU A 9 -10.51 8.23 -12.83
CA LEU A 9 -9.82 7.75 -11.64
C LEU A 9 -8.62 6.88 -12.00
N LYS A 10 -8.71 6.01 -13.02
CA LYS A 10 -7.56 5.26 -13.54
C LYS A 10 -6.46 6.18 -14.06
N GLU A 11 -6.84 7.27 -14.74
CA GLU A 11 -5.87 8.26 -15.22
C GLU A 11 -5.20 9.00 -14.06
N THR A 12 -5.95 9.47 -13.07
CA THR A 12 -5.40 10.06 -11.85
C THR A 12 -4.45 9.09 -11.16
N LEU A 13 -4.89 7.84 -10.94
CA LEU A 13 -4.08 6.81 -10.29
C LEU A 13 -2.74 6.59 -11.01
N ARG A 14 -2.74 6.49 -12.35
CA ARG A 14 -1.50 6.31 -13.14
C ARG A 14 -0.58 7.54 -13.15
N LYS A 15 -1.12 8.74 -12.95
CA LYS A 15 -0.32 9.98 -12.88
C LYS A 15 0.26 10.20 -11.49
N THR A 16 -0.53 9.91 -10.46
CA THR A 16 -0.17 10.17 -9.07
C THR A 16 0.71 9.07 -8.50
N PHE A 17 0.37 7.80 -8.72
CA PHE A 17 1.03 6.65 -8.10
C PHE A 17 1.90 5.88 -9.09
N ASN A 18 3.18 5.78 -8.77
CA ASN A 18 4.15 4.97 -9.46
C ASN A 18 4.40 3.71 -8.64
N TRP A 19 3.92 2.58 -9.13
CA TRP A 19 4.16 1.29 -8.48
C TRP A 19 5.58 0.82 -8.81
N MET A 20 6.42 0.67 -7.78
CA MET A 20 7.84 0.31 -7.94
C MET A 20 8.08 -1.20 -7.85
N GLY A 21 7.00 -1.99 -7.84
CA GLY A 21 7.03 -3.43 -7.60
C GLY A 21 6.72 -3.78 -6.15
N HIS A 22 6.45 -5.07 -5.91
CA HIS A 22 6.04 -5.60 -4.60
C HIS A 22 4.85 -4.80 -4.00
N ALA A 23 5.01 -4.18 -2.82
CA ALA A 23 4.05 -3.26 -2.21
C ALA A 23 4.51 -1.79 -2.25
N THR A 24 5.57 -1.48 -2.99
CA THR A 24 6.19 -0.15 -2.95
C THR A 24 5.50 0.82 -3.91
N PHE A 25 5.17 2.02 -3.41
CA PHE A 25 4.77 3.13 -4.26
C PHE A 25 5.58 4.39 -3.98
N PHE A 26 5.95 5.08 -5.07
CA PHE A 26 6.36 6.47 -5.07
C PHE A 26 5.20 7.29 -5.65
N PHE A 27 4.75 8.32 -4.94
CA PHE A 27 3.67 9.15 -5.44
C PHE A 27 3.87 10.63 -5.12
N GLN A 28 3.37 11.45 -6.05
CA GLN A 28 3.39 12.90 -5.95
C GLN A 28 1.98 13.40 -6.28
N PRO A 29 1.17 13.69 -5.26
CA PRO A 29 -0.14 14.29 -5.45
C PRO A 29 -0.08 15.61 -6.20
N ASP A 30 -1.05 15.86 -7.08
CA ASP A 30 -1.19 17.14 -7.81
C ASP A 30 -1.39 18.36 -6.88
N THR A 31 -1.54 18.15 -5.57
CA THR A 31 -1.63 19.21 -4.56
C THR A 31 -0.30 19.91 -4.27
N GLY A 32 0.86 19.39 -4.69
CA GLY A 32 2.13 20.07 -4.44
C GLY A 32 3.40 19.37 -4.96
N GLU A 33 4.56 19.97 -4.64
CA GLU A 33 5.89 19.47 -4.98
C GLU A 33 6.36 18.29 -4.11
N ARG A 34 5.54 17.89 -3.13
CA ARG A 34 5.91 16.92 -2.10
C ARG A 34 5.95 15.49 -2.61
N ILE A 35 6.94 14.76 -2.12
CA ILE A 35 7.23 13.39 -2.53
C ILE A 35 6.92 12.43 -1.40
N PHE A 36 6.11 11.42 -1.73
CA PHE A 36 5.64 10.40 -0.82
C PHE A 36 6.18 9.04 -1.25
N PHE A 37 6.60 8.25 -0.27
CA PHE A 37 6.91 6.83 -0.43
C PHE A 37 6.12 6.00 0.55
N ILE A 38 5.64 4.84 0.11
CA ILE A 38 5.15 3.79 1.00
C ILE A 38 5.94 2.51 0.74
N ASP A 39 6.38 1.88 1.82
CA ASP A 39 7.14 0.62 1.84
C ASP A 39 8.30 0.57 0.81
N PRO A 40 9.26 1.52 0.85
CA PRO A 40 10.38 1.55 -0.09
C PRO A 40 11.23 0.28 0.00
N PHE A 41 11.16 -0.57 -1.04
CA PHE A 41 11.90 -1.82 -1.10
C PHE A 41 12.40 -2.11 -2.51
N ASN A 42 13.64 -2.63 -2.59
CA ASN A 42 14.28 -3.04 -3.85
C ASN A 42 14.25 -1.93 -4.91
N LEU A 43 14.54 -0.70 -4.50
CA LEU A 43 14.49 0.46 -5.38
C LEU A 43 15.64 0.39 -6.40
N LYS A 44 15.30 0.09 -7.66
CA LYS A 44 16.25 -0.03 -8.78
C LYS A 44 16.54 1.31 -9.44
N HIS A 45 15.63 2.27 -9.32
CA HIS A 45 15.70 3.54 -10.03
C HIS A 45 16.51 4.56 -9.23
N ASP A 46 17.31 5.34 -9.94
CA ASP A 46 17.78 6.62 -9.44
C ASP A 46 16.63 7.62 -9.58
N PHE A 47 16.13 8.14 -8.47
CA PHE A 47 15.01 9.07 -8.45
C PHE A 47 15.42 10.48 -8.94
N GLY A 48 16.60 10.64 -9.54
CA GLY A 48 17.05 11.92 -10.09
C GLY A 48 17.21 12.96 -8.99
N ASN A 49 17.84 12.57 -7.89
CA ASN A 49 17.96 13.33 -6.64
C ASN A 49 16.64 13.68 -5.93
N LYS A 50 15.48 13.19 -6.38
CA LYS A 50 14.22 13.35 -5.65
C LYS A 50 14.29 12.58 -4.33
N LYS A 51 14.04 13.30 -3.24
CA LYS A 51 14.04 12.77 -1.88
C LYS A 51 12.64 12.87 -1.30
N ALA A 52 12.27 11.90 -0.48
CA ALA A 52 10.99 11.84 0.19
C ALA A 52 10.82 13.02 1.15
N ASP A 53 9.68 13.68 1.09
CA ASP A 53 9.23 14.53 2.19
C ASP A 53 8.52 13.69 3.25
N PHE A 54 7.82 12.64 2.81
CA PHE A 54 7.09 11.72 3.67
C PHE A 54 7.35 10.26 3.27
N VAL A 55 7.66 9.43 4.25
CA VAL A 55 7.78 7.98 4.09
C VAL A 55 6.78 7.31 5.03
N PHE A 56 6.07 6.30 4.53
CA PHE A 56 5.10 5.49 5.27
C PHE A 56 5.54 4.04 5.24
N ILE A 57 5.52 3.38 6.39
CA ILE A 57 5.89 1.98 6.53
C ILE A 57 4.72 1.24 7.17
N THR A 58 4.29 0.15 6.54
CA THR A 58 3.15 -0.66 7.00
C THR A 58 3.56 -1.60 8.14
N HIS A 59 4.74 -2.21 8.02
CA HIS A 59 5.26 -3.17 8.99
C HIS A 59 6.79 -3.36 8.93
N ALA A 60 7.33 -4.04 9.93
CA ALA A 60 8.78 -4.15 10.18
C ALA A 60 9.51 -5.26 9.40
N HIS A 61 8.85 -5.96 8.47
CA HIS A 61 9.56 -6.94 7.64
C HIS A 61 10.44 -6.26 6.59
N ASN A 62 11.57 -6.90 6.26
CA ASN A 62 12.61 -6.30 5.42
C ASN A 62 12.14 -5.93 4.00
N ASP A 63 11.12 -6.59 3.46
CA ASP A 63 10.52 -6.27 2.16
C ASP A 63 9.56 -5.07 2.17
N HIS A 64 9.42 -4.40 3.33
CA HIS A 64 8.67 -3.15 3.53
C HIS A 64 9.49 -2.11 4.31
N TRP A 65 10.25 -2.56 5.30
CA TRP A 65 11.20 -1.80 6.12
C TRP A 65 12.65 -2.08 5.71
N SER A 66 13.03 -1.63 4.50
CA SER A 66 14.40 -1.75 4.01
C SER A 66 15.21 -0.50 4.35
N THR A 67 16.01 -0.55 5.42
CA THR A 67 16.93 0.55 5.79
C THR A 67 17.88 0.95 4.67
N LYS A 68 18.30 -0.02 3.84
CA LYS A 68 19.10 0.22 2.63
C LYS A 68 18.37 1.07 1.59
N ASP A 69 17.09 0.81 1.36
CA ASP A 69 16.30 1.58 0.40
C ASP A 69 15.85 2.93 0.97
N LEU A 70 15.59 3.00 2.28
CA LEU A 70 15.35 4.26 3.00
C LEU A 70 16.49 5.25 2.83
N GLN A 71 17.75 4.81 2.97
CA GLN A 71 18.92 5.67 2.75
C GLN A 71 18.96 6.31 1.35
N LYS A 72 18.38 5.66 0.34
CA LYS A 72 18.34 6.21 -1.02
C LYS A 72 17.35 7.37 -1.15
N VAL A 73 16.27 7.36 -0.38
CA VAL A 73 15.15 8.30 -0.55
C VAL A 73 15.01 9.33 0.57
N VAL A 74 15.54 9.07 1.76
CA VAL A 74 15.46 9.96 2.93
C VAL A 74 16.47 11.12 2.83
N LYS A 75 16.08 12.27 3.38
CA LYS A 75 16.86 13.49 3.65
C LYS A 75 16.54 13.98 5.08
N ASP A 76 17.31 14.92 5.61
CA ASP A 76 17.24 15.34 7.01
C ASP A 76 15.83 15.74 7.49
N ASP A 77 15.06 16.42 6.63
CA ASP A 77 13.70 16.89 6.93
C ASP A 77 12.58 15.91 6.51
N THR A 78 12.93 14.71 6.02
CA THR A 78 11.93 13.66 5.71
C THR A 78 11.21 13.25 6.99
N LYS A 79 9.88 13.26 6.99
CA LYS A 79 9.10 12.64 8.08
C LYS A 79 8.83 11.18 7.76
N ILE A 80 9.22 10.30 8.67
CA ILE A 80 9.07 8.86 8.52
C ILE A 80 7.99 8.40 9.48
N PHE A 81 6.88 7.90 8.96
CA PHE A 81 5.81 7.29 9.73
C PHE A 81 5.98 5.78 9.65
N ALA A 82 6.48 5.18 10.73
CA ALA A 82 6.77 3.76 10.82
C ALA A 82 5.90 3.09 11.88
N VAL A 83 6.17 1.83 12.18
CA VAL A 83 5.49 1.06 13.23
C VAL A 83 6.50 0.47 14.20
N GLN A 84 6.01 -0.07 15.31
CA GLN A 84 6.85 -0.76 16.28
C GLN A 84 7.67 -1.87 15.60
N GLY A 85 8.97 -1.91 15.88
CA GLY A 85 9.95 -2.81 15.25
C GLY A 85 10.83 -2.15 14.17
N CYS A 86 10.54 -0.90 13.80
CA CYS A 86 11.29 -0.12 12.82
C CYS A 86 12.28 0.90 13.47
N GLU A 87 12.68 0.71 14.72
CA GLU A 87 13.48 1.70 15.46
C GLU A 87 15.00 1.59 15.18
N ASP A 88 15.42 0.60 14.38
CA ASP A 88 16.82 0.37 14.01
C ASP A 88 17.35 1.37 12.95
N PHE A 89 16.49 2.22 12.40
CA PHE A 89 16.87 3.34 11.53
C PHE A 89 16.90 4.66 12.31
N SER A 90 18.10 5.13 12.61
CA SER A 90 18.30 6.39 13.33
C SER A 90 17.94 7.60 12.46
N HIS A 91 16.76 8.19 12.68
CA HIS A 91 16.32 9.43 12.04
C HIS A 91 15.50 10.29 13.01
N GLU A 92 15.81 11.59 13.12
CA GLU A 92 15.19 12.49 14.12
C GLU A 92 13.67 12.64 13.92
N ASN A 93 13.23 12.61 12.66
CA ASN A 93 11.83 12.79 12.27
C ASN A 93 11.07 11.46 12.08
N LEU A 94 11.50 10.38 12.74
CA LEU A 94 10.79 9.09 12.75
C LEU A 94 9.73 9.08 13.85
N GLU A 95 8.50 8.77 13.46
CA GLU A 95 7.34 8.65 14.35
C GLU A 95 6.71 7.26 14.20
N ILE A 96 6.43 6.60 15.33
CA ILE A 96 5.71 5.32 15.37
C ILE A 96 4.20 5.57 15.37
N LEU A 97 3.51 4.99 14.40
CA LEU A 97 2.06 4.94 14.31
C LEU A 97 1.52 3.57 14.73
N LYS A 98 0.26 3.56 15.15
CA LYS A 98 -0.53 2.37 15.50
C LYS A 98 -1.94 2.45 14.90
N PRO A 99 -2.71 1.35 14.90
CA PRO A 99 -4.07 1.37 14.38
C PRO A 99 -4.92 2.45 15.06
N GLY A 100 -5.65 3.22 14.25
CA GLY A 100 -6.49 4.33 14.69
C GLY A 100 -5.81 5.70 14.67
N ASP A 101 -4.48 5.77 14.49
CA ASP A 101 -3.79 7.04 14.38
C ASP A 101 -4.17 7.80 13.10
N TYR A 102 -4.08 9.14 13.18
CA TYR A 102 -4.46 10.06 12.12
C TYR A 102 -3.40 11.14 11.94
N LYS A 103 -3.13 11.51 10.67
CA LYS A 103 -2.31 12.66 10.30
C LYS A 103 -3.01 13.51 9.24
N ASN A 104 -2.73 14.80 9.27
CA ASN A 104 -3.05 15.71 8.17
C ASN A 104 -1.75 16.39 7.75
N LEU A 105 -1.26 16.02 6.58
CA LEU A 105 0.00 16.51 6.02
C LEU A 105 -0.34 17.36 4.81
N GLU A 106 -0.32 18.68 4.99
CA GLU A 106 -0.56 19.64 3.91
C GLU A 106 -1.91 19.40 3.17
N GLY A 107 -2.95 18.98 3.91
CA GLY A 107 -4.28 18.71 3.35
C GLY A 107 -4.50 17.24 2.95
N ILE A 108 -3.45 16.43 2.91
CA ILE A 108 -3.55 14.98 2.71
C ILE A 108 -3.84 14.33 4.06
N LYS A 109 -5.00 13.70 4.16
CA LYS A 109 -5.42 13.00 5.38
C LYS A 109 -4.92 11.57 5.33
N ILE A 110 -4.32 11.09 6.41
CA ILE A 110 -3.81 9.74 6.54
C ILE A 110 -4.45 9.10 7.76
N ARG A 111 -4.97 7.88 7.59
CA ARG A 111 -5.48 7.04 8.68
C ARG A 111 -4.72 5.72 8.69
N ALA A 112 -4.23 5.32 9.85
CA ALA A 112 -3.69 4.00 10.09
C ALA A 112 -4.82 3.03 10.46
N VAL A 113 -4.91 1.89 9.78
CA VAL A 113 -5.92 0.85 10.04
C VAL A 113 -5.23 -0.49 10.30
N PRO A 114 -5.81 -1.42 11.08
CA PRO A 114 -5.16 -2.70 11.37
C PRO A 114 -4.83 -3.50 10.10
N ALA A 115 -3.66 -4.15 10.09
CA ALA A 115 -3.22 -5.11 9.09
C ALA A 115 -2.56 -6.30 9.79
N TYR A 116 -3.13 -7.50 9.65
CA TYR A 116 -2.66 -8.71 10.32
C TYR A 116 -3.24 -9.99 9.68
N ASN A 117 -2.66 -11.15 9.99
CA ASN A 117 -3.18 -12.44 9.55
C ASN A 117 -4.21 -13.00 10.53
N ILE A 118 -5.26 -13.65 10.01
CA ILE A 118 -6.29 -14.36 10.78
C ILE A 118 -6.25 -15.87 10.57
N HIS A 119 -5.63 -16.36 9.50
CA HIS A 119 -5.58 -17.79 9.23
C HIS A 119 -4.44 -18.46 10.02
N PRO A 120 -4.70 -19.61 10.70
CA PRO A 120 -3.72 -20.26 11.58
C PRO A 120 -2.34 -20.48 10.96
N GLU A 121 -2.28 -20.82 9.67
CA GLU A 121 -1.04 -21.07 8.94
C GLU A 121 -0.23 -19.80 8.62
N ARG A 122 -0.86 -18.61 8.69
CA ARG A 122 -0.22 -17.31 8.43
C ARG A 122 0.00 -16.46 9.67
N LEU A 123 -0.59 -16.79 10.83
CA LEU A 123 -0.48 -15.99 12.07
C LEU A 123 0.95 -15.62 12.46
N VAL A 124 1.93 -16.49 12.16
CA VAL A 124 3.35 -16.25 12.47
C VAL A 124 3.95 -15.09 11.66
N TYR A 125 3.40 -14.79 10.48
CA TYR A 125 3.92 -13.75 9.61
C TYR A 125 3.49 -12.37 10.10
N HIS A 126 2.18 -12.12 10.25
CA HIS A 126 1.67 -10.83 10.71
C HIS A 126 0.75 -10.99 11.93
N PRO A 127 1.31 -11.23 13.13
CA PRO A 127 0.54 -11.32 14.38
C PRO A 127 -0.19 -10.02 14.71
N ARG A 128 -1.42 -10.12 15.23
CA ARG A 128 -2.25 -8.94 15.55
C ARG A 128 -1.62 -8.06 16.64
N GLU A 129 -0.93 -8.68 17.59
CA GLU A 129 -0.26 -8.02 18.72
C GLU A 129 0.85 -7.05 18.30
N ASN A 130 1.38 -7.20 17.08
CA ASN A 130 2.39 -6.29 16.54
C ASN A 130 1.82 -4.91 16.20
N ASN A 131 0.49 -4.75 16.15
CA ASN A 131 -0.18 -3.49 15.82
C ASN A 131 0.32 -2.88 14.50
N TRP A 132 0.62 -3.73 13.51
CA TRP A 132 0.96 -3.29 12.16
C TRP A 132 -0.27 -2.77 11.40
N ILE A 133 -0.02 -1.99 10.36
CA ILE A 133 -1.04 -1.12 9.78
C ILE A 133 -1.07 -1.14 8.26
N GLY A 134 -2.27 -0.99 7.71
CA GLY A 134 -2.50 -0.42 6.40
C GLY A 134 -2.73 1.09 6.51
N TYR A 135 -2.69 1.78 5.38
CA TYR A 135 -2.92 3.23 5.30
C TYR A 135 -4.10 3.57 4.41
N ILE A 136 -4.93 4.51 4.85
CA ILE A 136 -5.90 5.18 3.98
C ILE A 136 -5.45 6.60 3.78
N PHE A 137 -5.09 6.94 2.54
CA PHE A 137 -4.77 8.30 2.12
C PHE A 137 -6.02 8.96 1.52
N THR A 138 -6.35 10.17 1.95
CA THR A 138 -7.34 11.01 1.28
C THR A 138 -6.64 12.18 0.62
N ILE A 139 -6.66 12.19 -0.72
CA ILE A 139 -5.96 13.16 -1.57
C ILE A 139 -6.98 13.72 -2.54
N ASN A 140 -7.18 15.05 -2.57
CA ASN A 140 -8.18 15.68 -3.46
C ASN A 140 -9.58 15.06 -3.39
N ASN A 141 -10.03 14.72 -2.18
CA ASN A 141 -11.29 14.01 -1.90
C ASN A 141 -11.40 12.59 -2.46
N GLN A 142 -10.30 12.01 -2.94
CA GLN A 142 -10.22 10.60 -3.33
C GLN A 142 -9.54 9.78 -2.24
N THR A 143 -10.02 8.56 -1.99
CA THR A 143 -9.55 7.66 -0.93
C THR A 143 -8.79 6.46 -1.49
N PHE A 144 -7.53 6.31 -1.04
CA PHE A 144 -6.62 5.26 -1.47
C PHE A 144 -6.25 4.40 -0.27
N TYR A 145 -6.69 3.15 -0.25
CA TYR A 145 -6.37 2.19 0.80
C TYR A 145 -5.21 1.30 0.37
N HIS A 146 -4.07 1.42 1.05
CA HIS A 146 -2.97 0.47 0.97
C HIS A 146 -3.07 -0.52 2.12
N ALA A 147 -3.37 -1.79 1.82
CA ALA A 147 -3.65 -2.78 2.85
C ALA A 147 -2.42 -3.19 3.68
N GLY A 148 -1.22 -2.98 3.15
CA GLY A 148 -0.02 -3.63 3.68
C GLY A 148 -0.14 -5.15 3.55
N ASP A 149 0.50 -5.87 4.45
CA ASP A 149 0.42 -7.32 4.49
C ASP A 149 -0.63 -7.76 5.52
N THR A 150 -1.72 -8.31 5.03
CA THR A 150 -2.89 -8.66 5.84
C THR A 150 -3.69 -9.77 5.19
N ASP A 151 -4.51 -10.44 5.99
CA ASP A 151 -5.65 -11.24 5.54
C ASP A 151 -6.93 -10.38 5.49
N PHE A 152 -8.07 -10.96 5.14
CA PHE A 152 -9.36 -10.25 5.11
C PHE A 152 -9.98 -10.12 6.52
N THR A 153 -9.49 -9.14 7.29
CA THR A 153 -9.85 -8.90 8.70
C THR A 153 -11.26 -8.33 8.90
N ASP A 154 -11.76 -8.38 10.14
CA ASP A 154 -13.05 -7.79 10.50
C ASP A 154 -13.03 -6.26 10.45
N GLU A 155 -11.90 -5.62 10.73
CA GLU A 155 -11.72 -4.18 10.57
C GLU A 155 -11.69 -3.76 9.10
N MET A 156 -11.11 -4.58 8.21
CA MET A 156 -11.17 -4.33 6.77
C MET A 156 -12.62 -4.36 6.26
N LYS A 157 -13.46 -5.27 6.76
CA LYS A 157 -14.90 -5.35 6.41
C LYS A 157 -15.68 -4.07 6.72
N GLN A 158 -15.21 -3.27 7.68
CA GLN A 158 -15.85 -2.02 8.09
C GLN A 158 -15.44 -0.83 7.22
N LEU A 159 -14.46 -0.99 6.32
CA LEU A 159 -14.04 0.07 5.42
C LEU A 159 -15.09 0.31 4.33
N THR A 160 -15.44 1.58 4.13
CA THR A 160 -16.39 2.02 3.10
C THR A 160 -15.83 3.19 2.30
N ASP A 161 -16.49 3.51 1.19
CA ASP A 161 -16.23 4.73 0.39
C ASP A 161 -14.78 4.84 -0.10
N LEU A 162 -14.21 3.70 -0.51
CA LEU A 162 -12.87 3.61 -1.10
C LEU A 162 -12.92 3.86 -2.60
N ASP A 163 -12.12 4.80 -3.11
CA ASP A 163 -11.91 4.96 -4.55
C ASP A 163 -10.98 3.87 -5.07
N VAL A 164 -9.86 3.63 -4.38
CA VAL A 164 -8.87 2.61 -4.77
C VAL A 164 -8.47 1.78 -3.57
N ALA A 165 -8.37 0.45 -3.75
CA ALA A 165 -7.76 -0.45 -2.78
C ALA A 165 -6.58 -1.20 -3.41
N PHE A 166 -5.40 -1.08 -2.80
CA PHE A 166 -4.21 -1.87 -3.09
C PHE A 166 -4.20 -3.08 -2.16
N LEU A 167 -4.46 -4.27 -2.70
CA LEU A 167 -4.63 -5.51 -1.93
C LEU A 167 -3.51 -6.51 -2.25
N PRO A 168 -2.83 -7.10 -1.25
CA PRO A 168 -1.85 -8.15 -1.49
C PRO A 168 -2.53 -9.41 -2.03
N ILE A 169 -1.91 -10.10 -2.99
CA ILE A 169 -2.44 -11.34 -3.58
C ILE A 169 -1.40 -12.49 -3.61
N GLY A 170 -0.38 -12.40 -2.75
CA GLY A 170 0.77 -13.31 -2.74
C GLY A 170 0.48 -14.71 -2.19
N GLY A 171 -0.54 -14.87 -1.33
CA GLY A 171 -1.05 -16.14 -0.81
C GLY A 171 -0.19 -16.87 0.22
N THR A 172 1.12 -16.65 0.23
CA THR A 172 2.02 -17.28 1.23
C THR A 172 2.00 -16.55 2.57
N PHE A 173 2.19 -15.22 2.53
CA PHE A 173 2.31 -14.37 3.73
C PHE A 173 1.07 -13.50 3.96
N THR A 174 0.23 -13.36 2.95
CA THR A 174 -0.92 -12.47 2.85
C THR A 174 -2.10 -13.19 2.20
N MET A 175 -3.19 -12.48 1.94
CA MET A 175 -4.31 -12.99 1.15
C MET A 175 -3.85 -13.68 -0.13
N ASP A 176 -4.49 -14.80 -0.45
CA ASP A 176 -4.44 -15.36 -1.80
C ASP A 176 -5.36 -14.57 -2.76
N VAL A 177 -5.34 -14.92 -4.04
CA VAL A 177 -6.16 -14.25 -5.05
C VAL A 177 -7.66 -14.30 -4.75
N MET A 178 -8.16 -15.41 -4.19
CA MET A 178 -9.59 -15.57 -3.91
C MET A 178 -10.02 -14.80 -2.67
N GLU A 179 -9.20 -14.80 -1.62
CA GLU A 179 -9.44 -14.01 -0.42
C GLU A 179 -9.38 -12.51 -0.74
N ALA A 180 -8.41 -12.05 -1.54
CA ALA A 180 -8.33 -10.67 -1.99
C ALA A 180 -9.53 -10.26 -2.86
N ALA A 181 -10.03 -11.18 -3.69
CA ALA A 181 -11.26 -10.95 -4.45
C ALA A 181 -12.50 -10.87 -3.54
N GLU A 182 -12.58 -11.69 -2.49
CA GLU A 182 -13.63 -11.60 -1.48
C GLU A 182 -13.58 -10.26 -0.74
N ALA A 183 -12.39 -9.85 -0.28
CA ALA A 183 -12.17 -8.56 0.37
C ALA A 183 -12.61 -7.40 -0.52
N SER A 184 -12.15 -7.36 -1.78
CA SER A 184 -12.54 -6.36 -2.77
C SER A 184 -14.07 -6.34 -2.99
N ASN A 185 -14.69 -7.49 -3.16
CA ASN A 185 -16.14 -7.60 -3.37
C ASN A 185 -16.96 -7.14 -2.15
N HIS A 186 -16.39 -7.23 -0.95
CA HIS A 186 -17.03 -6.80 0.29
C HIS A 186 -16.91 -5.28 0.50
N ILE A 187 -15.68 -4.76 0.46
CA ILE A 187 -15.39 -3.34 0.73
C ILE A 187 -15.72 -2.44 -0.48
N ARG A 188 -15.92 -3.06 -1.66
CA ARG A 188 -16.41 -2.44 -2.91
C ARG A 188 -15.65 -1.15 -3.27
N PRO A 189 -14.32 -1.18 -3.40
CA PRO A 189 -13.61 -0.02 -3.90
C PRO A 189 -14.02 0.23 -5.36
N LYS A 190 -13.93 1.48 -5.84
CA LYS A 190 -14.19 1.74 -7.27
C LYS A 190 -13.18 1.00 -8.16
N ILE A 191 -11.92 0.89 -7.73
CA ILE A 191 -10.85 0.16 -8.41
C ILE A 191 -10.06 -0.70 -7.40
N THR A 192 -9.82 -1.95 -7.74
CA THR A 192 -8.87 -2.83 -7.03
C THR A 192 -7.56 -2.93 -7.79
N VAL A 193 -6.44 -2.83 -7.08
CA VAL A 193 -5.09 -2.95 -7.62
C VAL A 193 -4.36 -4.05 -6.83
N PRO A 194 -3.91 -5.14 -7.47
CA PRO A 194 -3.12 -6.13 -6.75
C PRO A 194 -1.70 -5.65 -6.46
N ILE A 195 -1.18 -5.99 -5.28
CA ILE A 195 0.20 -5.74 -4.84
C ILE A 195 0.81 -7.02 -4.23
N HIS A 196 2.10 -7.00 -3.89
CA HIS A 196 2.77 -8.07 -3.14
C HIS A 196 2.61 -9.48 -3.76
N TYR A 197 2.87 -9.62 -5.07
CA TYR A 197 2.63 -10.91 -5.74
C TYR A 197 3.63 -11.28 -6.83
N ARG A 198 4.13 -10.34 -7.64
CA ARG A 198 4.97 -10.69 -8.80
C ARG A 198 6.24 -11.44 -8.41
N ALA A 199 6.99 -10.92 -7.43
CA ALA A 199 8.23 -11.56 -6.96
C ALA A 199 7.99 -12.92 -6.30
N LEU A 200 6.85 -13.09 -5.62
CA LEU A 200 6.48 -14.32 -4.93
C LEU A 200 6.01 -15.42 -5.89
N LEU A 201 5.13 -15.05 -6.84
CA LEU A 201 4.51 -15.99 -7.78
C LEU A 201 5.40 -16.28 -9.00
N LYS A 202 6.42 -15.46 -9.26
CA LYS A 202 7.35 -15.62 -10.40
C LYS A 202 6.55 -15.79 -11.69
N GLU A 203 6.86 -16.77 -12.54
CA GLU A 203 6.17 -17.04 -13.81
C GLU A 203 4.62 -17.19 -13.70
N GLN A 204 4.08 -17.42 -12.51
CA GLN A 204 2.64 -17.59 -12.29
C GLN A 204 1.88 -16.27 -12.06
N TYR A 205 2.56 -15.12 -11.97
CA TYR A 205 1.91 -13.87 -11.59
C TYR A 205 0.81 -13.43 -12.57
N HIS A 206 0.98 -13.68 -13.88
CA HIS A 206 -0.05 -13.36 -14.88
C HIS A 206 -1.33 -14.18 -14.68
N ALA A 207 -1.19 -15.45 -14.29
CA ALA A 207 -2.35 -16.29 -14.01
C ALA A 207 -3.12 -15.77 -12.78
N ALA A 208 -2.42 -15.24 -11.77
CA ALA A 208 -3.02 -14.59 -10.62
C ALA A 208 -3.73 -13.27 -10.98
N GLU A 209 -3.13 -12.42 -11.83
CA GLU A 209 -3.77 -11.19 -12.35
C GLU A 209 -5.10 -11.52 -13.06
N GLU A 210 -5.09 -12.51 -13.96
CA GLU A 210 -6.29 -12.92 -14.70
C GLU A 210 -7.34 -13.59 -13.81
N LYS A 211 -6.91 -14.37 -12.81
CA LYS A 211 -7.81 -14.96 -11.82
C LYS A 211 -8.49 -13.87 -10.98
N LEU A 212 -7.74 -12.85 -10.56
CA LEU A 212 -8.30 -11.72 -9.80
C LEU A 212 -9.35 -10.96 -10.62
N LYS A 213 -9.02 -10.60 -11.87
CA LYS A 213 -9.96 -9.90 -12.79
C LYS A 213 -11.28 -10.65 -12.97
N LYS A 214 -11.24 -11.99 -12.99
CA LYS A 214 -12.45 -12.83 -13.13
C LYS A 214 -13.26 -12.92 -11.83
N ALA A 215 -12.60 -12.86 -10.68
CA ALA A 215 -13.22 -13.07 -9.37
C ALA A 215 -13.77 -11.78 -8.75
N VAL A 216 -13.15 -10.64 -9.03
CA VAL A 216 -13.63 -9.32 -8.59
C VAL A 216 -14.81 -8.88 -9.47
N LYS A 217 -15.90 -8.46 -8.83
CA LYS A 217 -17.12 -7.96 -9.49
C LYS A 217 -16.99 -6.52 -9.97
N GLY A 218 -16.08 -5.76 -9.35
CA GLY A 218 -15.77 -4.38 -9.69
C GLY A 218 -14.62 -4.25 -10.70
N GLU A 219 -14.04 -3.05 -10.80
CA GLU A 219 -12.92 -2.80 -11.70
C GLU A 219 -11.60 -3.27 -11.08
N VAL A 220 -10.78 -3.98 -11.87
CA VAL A 220 -9.41 -4.35 -11.51
C VAL A 220 -8.43 -3.64 -12.43
N LEU A 221 -7.53 -2.86 -11.86
CA LEU A 221 -6.44 -2.22 -12.60
C LEU A 221 -5.11 -2.90 -12.26
N ILE A 222 -4.48 -3.49 -13.27
CA ILE A 222 -3.09 -3.95 -13.18
C ILE A 222 -2.19 -2.78 -13.54
N LEU A 223 -1.32 -2.38 -12.62
CA LEU A 223 -0.30 -1.37 -12.87
C LEU A 223 0.93 -2.00 -13.52
N ASN A 224 1.63 -1.19 -14.32
CA ASN A 224 2.97 -1.55 -14.77
C ASN A 224 3.97 -1.13 -13.70
N GLU A 225 5.01 -1.94 -13.50
CA GLU A 225 6.14 -1.53 -12.67
C GLU A 225 6.76 -0.28 -13.33
N TYR A 226 6.95 0.76 -12.53
CA TYR A 226 7.55 2.00 -12.98
C TYR A 226 8.97 1.72 -13.47
N SER A 227 9.29 2.24 -14.66
CA SER A 227 10.56 2.03 -15.36
C SER A 227 11.37 3.32 -15.47
#